data_AF-A0A9E5TSJ2-F1
#
_entry.id   AF-A0A9E5TSJ2-F1
#
_cell.length_a   1.000
_cell.length_b   1.000
_cell.length_c   1.000
_cell.angle_alpha   90.00
_cell.angle_beta   90.00
_cell.angle_gamma   90.00
#
_symmetry.space_group_name_H-M   'P 1'
#
loop_
_entity.id
_entity.type
_entity.pdbx_description
1 polymer ?
#
loop_
_entity_poly.entity_id
_entity_poly.type
_entity_poly.pdbx_seq_one_letter_code
_entity_poly.pdbx_strand_id
1 'polypeptide(L)' 'MNANQFRLAVGGRELKSTRFTVSRHGEAFLFEGRGFGHGVGLCQWGAFGLAEAGRDWRQILLHYYPDAQLQEIF' A
#
# COMPACT_ATOMS: atom_id res chain seq x y z
N MET A 1 13.08 17.09 -2.06
CA MET A 1 11.76 16.47 -1.82
C MET A 1 11.75 15.09 -2.47
N ASN A 2 11.32 14.04 -1.77
CA ASN A 2 11.17 12.69 -2.33
C ASN A 2 9.71 12.41 -2.77
N ALA A 3 9.48 11.29 -3.44
CA ALA A 3 8.17 10.93 -3.99
C ALA A 3 7.06 10.85 -2.92
N ASN A 4 7.35 10.33 -1.73
CA ASN A 4 6.35 10.27 -0.65
C ASN A 4 6.05 11.65 -0.08
N GLN A 5 7.06 12.51 0.07
CA GLN A 5 6.85 13.91 0.48
C GLN A 5 5.98 14.66 -0.55
N PHE A 6 6.25 14.47 -1.85
CA PHE A 6 5.41 15.03 -2.92
C PHE A 6 3.97 14.51 -2.84
N ARG A 7 3.80 13.19 -2.70
CA ARG A 7 2.48 12.55 -2.54
C ARG A 7 1.67 13.14 -1.40
N LEU A 8 2.31 13.34 -0.24
CA LEU A 8 1.65 13.92 0.93
C LEU A 8 1.33 15.40 0.73
N ALA A 9 2.17 16.15 0.00
CA ALA A 9 1.92 17.54 -0.34
C ALA A 9 0.73 17.73 -1.31
N VAL A 10 0.53 16.81 -2.26
CA VAL A 10 -0.64 16.80 -3.17
C VAL A 10 -1.92 16.41 -2.43
N GLY A 11 -1.82 15.52 -1.45
CA GLY A 11 -2.94 14.96 -0.71
C GLY A 11 -2.99 13.44 -0.87
N GLY A 12 -3.00 12.70 0.24
CA GLY A 12 -2.87 11.25 0.23
C GLY A 12 -4.04 10.47 -0.38
N ARG A 13 -5.19 11.13 -0.60
CA ARG A 13 -6.35 10.60 -1.32
C ARG A 13 -6.31 10.92 -2.82
N GLU A 14 -5.61 12.01 -3.17
CA GLU A 14 -5.57 12.59 -4.52
C GLU A 14 -4.44 11.91 -5.30
N LEU A 15 -3.27 11.78 -4.66
CA LEU A 15 -2.18 10.91 -5.11
C LEU A 15 -2.05 9.71 -4.15
N LYS A 16 -2.72 8.62 -4.52
CA LYS A 16 -2.97 7.48 -3.62
C LYS A 16 -1.71 6.70 -3.22
N SER A 17 -0.71 6.63 -4.08
CA SER A 17 0.55 5.91 -3.82
C SER A 17 1.72 6.63 -4.50
N THR A 18 2.95 6.12 -4.31
CA THR A 18 4.13 6.55 -5.09
C THR A 18 4.31 5.72 -6.37
N ARG A 19 3.37 4.80 -6.67
CA ARG A 19 3.40 3.91 -7.84
C ARG A 19 2.50 4.46 -8.93
N PHE A 20 3.00 5.46 -9.64
CA PHE A 20 2.31 6.12 -10.75
C PHE A 20 3.27 6.48 -11.88
N THR A 21 2.70 6.73 -13.05
CA THR A 21 3.33 7.39 -14.21
C THR A 21 2.72 8.78 -14.39
N VAL A 22 3.49 9.68 -15.02
CA VAL A 22 3.05 11.06 -15.28
C VAL A 22 3.18 11.36 -16.77
N SER A 23 2.12 11.91 -17.37
CA SER A 23 2.13 12.44 -18.73
C SER A 23 1.67 13.90 -18.75
N ARG A 24 2.19 14.70 -19.68
CA ARG A 24 1.74 16.08 -19.90
C ARG A 24 0.58 16.09 -20.89
N HIS A 25 -0.52 16.76 -20.54
CA HIS A 25 -1.72 16.93 -21.35
C HIS A 25 -2.03 18.42 -21.48
N GLY A 26 -1.45 19.08 -22.48
CA GLY A 26 -1.53 20.54 -22.62
C GLY A 26 -0.90 21.24 -21.42
N GLU A 27 -1.66 22.09 -20.74
CA GLU A 27 -1.25 22.80 -19.52
C GLU A 27 -1.43 21.99 -18.23
N ALA A 28 -1.90 20.74 -18.31
CA ALA A 28 -2.12 19.85 -17.17
C ALA A 28 -1.14 18.67 -17.15
N PHE A 29 -1.01 18.04 -15.98
CA PHE A 29 -0.34 16.75 -15.80
C PHE A 29 -1.35 15.69 -15.40
N LEU A 30 -1.32 14.55 -16.07
CA LEU A 30 -2.11 13.37 -15.74
C LEU A 30 -1.26 12.41 -14.93
N PHE A 31 -1.77 12.00 -13.77
CA PHE A 31 -1.17 11.02 -12.89
C PHE A 31 -2.01 9.75 -12.92
N GLU A 32 -1.42 8.64 -13.38
CA GLU A 32 -2.08 7.33 -13.43
C GLU A 32 -1.24 6.29 -12.70
N GLY A 33 -1.87 5.51 -11.83
CA GLY A 33 -1.13 4.63 -10.93
C GLY A 33 -1.97 3.55 -10.27
N ARG A 34 -1.32 2.78 -9.40
CA ARG A 34 -1.92 1.64 -8.70
C ARG A 34 -1.61 1.69 -7.21
N GLY A 35 -2.50 1.09 -6.43
CA GLY A 35 -2.37 0.96 -4.98
C GLY A 35 -2.79 2.22 -4.22
N PHE A 36 -2.89 2.06 -2.91
CA PHE A 36 -3.22 3.13 -1.97
C PHE A 36 -2.35 2.94 -0.71
N GLY A 37 -1.59 3.97 -0.35
CA GLY A 37 -0.69 3.95 0.81
C GLY A 37 0.77 3.80 0.41
N HIS A 38 1.60 3.54 1.43
CA HIS A 38 3.06 3.47 1.26
C HIS A 38 3.56 2.11 0.75
N GLY A 39 2.72 1.06 0.75
CA GLY A 39 3.04 -0.23 0.15
C GLY A 39 4.09 -1.06 0.90
N VAL A 40 4.24 -0.86 2.21
CA VAL A 40 5.18 -1.62 3.06
C VAL A 40 4.40 -2.37 4.14
N GLY A 41 4.77 -3.62 4.38
CA GLY A 41 4.09 -4.49 5.34
C GLY A 41 2.76 -5.02 4.82
N LEU A 42 1.73 -5.00 5.67
CA LEU A 42 0.44 -5.62 5.39
C LEU A 42 -0.42 -4.81 4.42
N CYS A 43 -0.73 -5.40 3.26
CA CYS A 43 -1.74 -4.90 2.35
C CYS A 43 -3.13 -5.34 2.86
N GLN A 44 -3.95 -4.39 3.33
CA GLN A 44 -5.26 -4.69 3.91
C GLN A 44 -6.20 -5.45 2.96
N TRP A 45 -6.29 -5.00 1.70
CA TRP A 45 -7.09 -5.69 0.68
C TRP A 45 -6.52 -7.07 0.31
N GLY A 46 -5.21 -7.24 0.36
CA GLY A 46 -4.58 -8.54 0.15
C GLY A 46 -4.82 -9.49 1.33
N ALA A 47 -4.77 -9.00 2.57
CA ALA A 47 -5.14 -9.73 3.77
C ALA A 47 -6.61 -10.19 3.71
N PHE A 48 -7.52 -9.31 3.28
CA PHE A 48 -8.92 -9.67 3.03
C PHE A 48 -9.03 -10.80 1.99
N GLY A 49 -8.37 -10.68 0.84
CA GLY A 49 -8.37 -11.74 -0.18
C GLY A 49 -7.78 -13.08 0.29
N LEU A 50 -6.76 -13.06 1.16
CA LEU A 50 -6.22 -14.26 1.78
C LEU A 50 -7.21 -14.89 2.77
N ALA A 51 -7.93 -14.08 3.54
CA ALA A 51 -8.98 -14.55 4.45
C ALA A 51 -10.14 -15.20 3.68
N GLU A 52 -10.59 -14.58 2.58
CA GLU A 52 -11.59 -15.17 1.67
C GLU A 52 -11.10 -16.49 1.05
N ALA A 53 -9.79 -16.64 0.86
CA ALA A 53 -9.16 -17.89 0.42
C ALA A 53 -8.94 -18.92 1.57
N GLY A 54 -9.50 -18.67 2.75
CA GLY A 54 -9.47 -19.58 3.90
C GLY A 54 -8.19 -19.52 4.74
N ARG A 55 -7.32 -18.54 4.54
CA ARG A 55 -6.11 -18.36 5.36
C ARG A 55 -6.48 -17.75 6.70
N ASP A 56 -5.92 -18.29 7.78
CA ASP A 56 -6.08 -17.69 9.10
C ASP A 56 -5.19 -16.45 9.29
N TRP A 57 -5.44 -15.70 10.37
CA TRP A 57 -4.72 -14.47 10.66
C TRP A 57 -3.22 -14.69 10.89
N ARG A 58 -2.79 -15.85 11.40
CA ARG A 58 -1.36 -16.16 11.61
C ARG A 58 -0.67 -16.36 10.28
N GLN A 59 -1.29 -17.10 9.37
CA GLN A 59 -0.80 -17.31 8.01
C GLN A 59 -0.75 -15.99 7.22
N ILE A 60 -1.73 -15.10 7.41
CA ILE A 60 -1.75 -13.77 6.79
C ILE A 60 -0.61 -12.91 7.32
N LEU A 61 -0.41 -12.87 8.64
CA LEU A 61 0.69 -12.09 9.22
C LEU A 61 2.05 -12.61 8.77
N LEU A 62 2.26 -13.93 8.79
CA LEU A 62 3.52 -14.54 8.32
C LEU A 62 3.71 -14.39 6.80
N HIS A 63 2.65 -14.21 6.01
CA HIS A 63 2.80 -13.86 4.60
C HIS A 63 3.39 -12.46 4.40
N TYR A 64 2.95 -11.47 5.18
CA TYR A 64 3.44 -10.09 5.08
C TYR A 64 4.70 -9.82 5.90
N TYR A 65 4.95 -10.63 6.93
CA TYR A 65 6.07 -10.53 7.85
C TYR A 65 6.69 -11.92 8.09
N PRO A 66 7.46 -12.47 7.12
CA PRO A 66 7.91 -13.87 7.14
C PRO A 66 8.70 -14.30 8.38
N ASP A 67 9.52 -13.40 8.92
CA ASP A 67 10.40 -13.70 10.06
C ASP A 67 9.81 -13.24 11.41
N ALA A 68 8.54 -12.79 11.42
CA ALA A 68 7.90 -12.30 12.64
C ALA A 68 7.55 -13.45 13.60
N GLN A 69 7.68 -13.17 14.89
CA GLN A 69 7.24 -14.08 15.96
C GLN A 69 5.96 -13.54 16.59
N LEU A 70 4.99 -14.43 16.80
CA LEU A 70 3.77 -14.13 17.52
C LEU A 70 3.98 -14.43 19.00
N GLN A 71 3.79 -13.42 19.84
CA GLN A 71 3.94 -13.53 21.27
C GLN A 71 2.68 -13.00 21.97
N GLU A 72 2.15 -13.80 22.88
CA GLU A 72 1.15 -13.36 23.83
C GLU A 72 1.85 -12.59 24.95
N ILE A 73 1.35 -11.40 25.27
CA ILE A 73 2.02 -10.45 26.19
C ILE A 73 1.32 -10.32 27.54
N PHE A 74 0.23 -11.06 27.76
CA PHE A 74 -0.56 -11.07 29.00
C PHE A 74 -1.06 -12.46 29.32
#